data_AF-A0A369Q5M2-F1
#
_entry.id   AF-A0A369Q5M2-F1
#
_cell.length_a   1.000
_cell.length_b   1.000
_cell.length_c   1.000
_cell.angle_alpha   90.00
_cell.angle_beta   90.00
_cell.angle_gamma   90.00
#
_symmetry.space_group_name_H-M   'P 1'
#
loop_
_entity.id
_entity.type
_entity.pdbx_description
1 polymer ?
#
loop_
_entity_poly.entity_id
_entity_poly.type
_entity_poly.pdbx_seq_one_letter_code
_entity_poly.pdbx_strand_id
1 'polypeptide(L)' 'MGLLDKGILSSILFYYQHEPELKQACVGRYLLFREEVLLGNFASCSDAYRHGYQVLQHPHFFVKYCQ' A
#
# COMPACT_ATOMS: atom_id res chain seq x y z
N MET A 1 -21.54 -10.80 7.22
CA MET A 1 -20.37 -11.44 6.61
C MET A 1 -19.81 -10.47 5.57
N GLY A 2 -18.87 -9.61 5.99
CA GLY A 2 -18.32 -8.60 5.08
C GLY A 2 -17.43 -9.28 4.05
N LEU A 3 -17.77 -9.19 2.77
CA LEU A 3 -16.84 -9.54 1.70
C LEU A 3 -15.61 -8.67 1.86
N LEU A 4 -14.43 -9.29 1.96
CA LEU A 4 -13.17 -8.57 1.78
C LEU A 4 -13.25 -7.82 0.45
N ASP A 5 -12.95 -6.52 0.49
CA ASP A 5 -12.86 -5.73 -0.72
C ASP A 5 -11.79 -6.35 -1.64
N LYS A 6 -12.20 -6.73 -2.85
CA LYS A 6 -11.33 -7.42 -3.81
C LYS A 6 -10.10 -6.57 -4.17
N GLY A 7 -10.21 -5.25 -4.16
CA GLY A 7 -9.10 -4.34 -4.43
C GLY A 7 -8.06 -4.32 -3.31
N ILE A 8 -8.48 -4.42 -2.04
CA ILE A 8 -7.55 -4.54 -0.92
C ILE A 8 -6.81 -5.88 -0.99
N LEU A 9 -7.51 -6.97 -1.30
CA LEU A 9 -6.87 -8.29 -1.45
C LEU A 9 -5.83 -8.29 -2.58
N SER A 10 -6.16 -7.70 -3.74
CA SER A 10 -5.23 -7.50 -4.85
C SER A 10 -3.97 -6.74 -4.40
N SER A 11 -4.13 -5.65 -3.64
CA SER A 11 -3.00 -4.85 -3.13
C SER A 11 -2.08 -5.66 -2.21
N ILE A 12 -2.66 -6.49 -1.36
CA ILE A 12 -1.91 -7.36 -0.44
C ILE A 12 -1.13 -8.41 -1.24
N LEU A 13 -1.78 -9.09 -2.18
CA LEU A 13 -1.13 -10.12 -3.02
C LEU A 13 0.00 -9.51 -3.85
N PHE A 14 -0.23 -8.34 -4.44
CA PHE A 14 0.78 -7.62 -5.22
C PHE A 14 2.03 -7.32 -4.40
N TYR A 15 1.88 -6.81 -3.16
CA TYR A 15 3.01 -6.56 -2.27
C TYR A 15 3.82 -7.83 -2.02
N TYR A 16 3.16 -8.94 -1.67
CA TYR A 16 3.86 -10.18 -1.34
C TYR A 16 4.52 -10.85 -2.55
N GLN A 17 3.93 -10.70 -3.75
CA GLN A 17 4.53 -11.19 -4.99
C GLN A 17 5.82 -10.46 -5.34
N HIS A 18 5.92 -9.16 -5.05
CA HIS A 18 7.07 -8.31 -5.37
C HIS A 18 7.88 -7.91 -4.13
N GLU A 19 7.67 -8.58 -3.00
CA GLU A 19 8.27 -8.21 -1.72
C GLU A 19 9.81 -8.11 -1.77
N PRO A 20 10.55 -9.03 -2.43
CA PRO A 20 12.00 -8.93 -2.52
C PRO A 20 12.48 -7.65 -3.23
N GLU A 21 11.82 -7.27 -4.33
CA GLU A 21 12.17 -6.09 -5.13
C GLU A 21 11.84 -4.79 -4.38
N LEU A 22 10.67 -4.77 -3.74
CA LEU A 22 10.21 -3.64 -2.93
C LEU A 22 11.13 -3.42 -1.72
N LYS A 23 11.64 -4.49 -1.09
CA LYS A 23 12.62 -4.36 0.00
C LYS A 23 13.95 -3.79 -0.48
N GLN A 24 14.44 -4.23 -1.63
CA GLN A 24 15.68 -3.68 -2.19
C GLN A 24 15.55 -2.17 -2.49
N ALA A 25 14.38 -1.73 -2.98
CA ALA A 25 14.18 -0.34 -3.38
C ALA A 25 13.69 0.58 -2.25
N CYS A 26 12.96 0.06 -1.26
CA CYS A 26 12.16 0.88 -0.34
C CYS A 26 12.18 0.40 1.12
N VAL A 27 13.19 -0.37 1.55
CA VAL A 27 13.39 -0.69 2.97
C VAL A 27 13.34 0.58 3.83
N GLY A 28 12.64 0.48 4.96
CA GLY A 28 12.44 1.59 5.91
C GLY A 28 11.36 2.59 5.51
N ARG A 29 10.56 2.30 4.46
CA ARG A 29 9.49 3.18 3.98
C ARG A 29 8.12 2.55 4.16
N TYR A 30 7.11 3.39 4.32
CA TYR A 30 5.70 3.02 4.24
C TYR A 30 5.24 3.10 2.79
N LEU A 31 4.80 1.98 2.24
CA LEU A 31 4.33 1.87 0.86
C LEU A 31 2.82 1.99 0.82
N LEU A 32 2.30 2.84 -0.06
CA LEU A 32 0.87 3.00 -0.31
C LEU A 32 0.52 2.30 -1.62
N PHE A 33 -0.37 1.32 -1.54
CA PHE A 33 -0.88 0.57 -2.68
C PHE A 33 -2.37 0.79 -2.86
N ARG A 34 -2.78 0.71 -4.13
CA ARG A 34 -4.17 0.51 -4.50
C ARG A 34 -4.19 -0.47 -5.67
N GLU A 35 -4.86 -1.59 -5.46
CA GLU A 35 -4.82 -2.72 -6.39
C GLU A 35 -3.35 -3.09 -6.67
N GLU A 36 -2.98 -3.31 -7.93
CA GLU A 36 -1.63 -3.73 -8.32
C GLU A 36 -0.69 -2.54 -8.60
N VAL A 37 -0.94 -1.39 -7.96
CA VAL A 37 -0.20 -0.15 -8.19
C VAL A 37 0.39 0.39 -6.89
N LEU A 38 1.70 0.64 -6.89
CA LEU A 38 2.38 1.42 -5.87
C LEU A 38 2.17 2.92 -6.15
N LEU A 39 1.39 3.59 -5.31
CA LEU A 39 1.08 5.02 -5.43
C LEU A 39 2.16 5.91 -4.81
N GLY A 40 2.93 5.39 -3.84
CA GLY A 40 4.03 6.14 -3.24
C GLY A 40 4.72 5.42 -2.10
N ASN A 41 5.89 5.94 -1.72
CA ASN A 41 6.64 5.52 -0.54
C ASN A 41 6.89 6.72 0.39
N PHE A 42 6.72 6.51 1.68
CA PHE A 42 6.68 7.58 2.68
C PHE A 42 7.59 7.27 3.86
N ALA A 43 8.13 8.31 4.48
CA ALA A 43 8.92 8.17 5.71
C ALA A 43 8.06 7.83 6.94
N SER A 44 6.78 8.21 6.93
CA SER A 44 5.86 7.99 8.04
C SER A 44 4.57 7.33 7.59
N CYS A 45 3.98 6.54 8.50
CA CYS A 45 2.66 5.93 8.29
C CYS A 45 1.59 7.02 8.07
N SER A 46 1.64 8.08 8.87
CA SER A 46 0.69 9.19 8.80
C SER A 46 0.68 9.89 7.44
N ASP A 47 1.84 10.06 6.81
CA ASP A 47 1.92 10.70 5.49
C ASP A 47 1.33 9.79 4.40
N ALA A 48 1.58 8.48 4.48
CA ALA A 48 1.00 7.51 3.56
C ALA A 48 -0.53 7.51 3.63
N TYR A 49 -1.10 7.49 4.85
CA TYR A 49 -2.55 7.56 5.04
C TYR A 49 -3.12 8.90 4.61
N ARG A 50 -2.48 10.03 4.98
CA ARG A 50 -2.91 11.36 4.57
C ARG A 50 -2.95 11.48 3.05
N HIS A 51 -1.91 11.02 2.37
CA HIS A 51 -1.85 11.01 0.92
C HIS A 51 -2.93 10.09 0.33
N GLY A 52 -3.11 8.89 0.90
CA GLY A 52 -4.17 7.97 0.51
C GLY A 52 -5.55 8.63 0.55
N TYR A 53 -5.92 9.29 1.66
CA TYR A 53 -7.21 9.97 1.77
C TYR A 53 -7.33 11.24 0.91
N GLN A 54 -6.23 11.91 0.59
CA GLN A 54 -6.25 13.10 -0.28
C GLN A 54 -6.40 12.73 -1.76
N VAL A 55 -5.70 11.69 -2.20
CA VAL A 55 -5.66 11.29 -3.62
C VAL A 55 -6.80 10.33 -3.95
N LEU A 56 -7.19 9.48 -3.00
CA LEU A 56 -8.23 8.49 -3.20
C LEU A 56 -9.50 8.97 -2.50
N GLN A 57 -10.53 9.25 -3.30
CA GLN A 57 -11.88 9.62 -2.83
C GLN A 57 -12.58 8.48 -2.05
N HIS A 58 -11.92 7.31 -1.93
CA HIS A 58 -12.41 6.15 -1.21
C HIS A 58 -11.36 5.60 -0.23
N PRO A 59 -11.79 5.08 0.94
CA PRO A 59 -10.90 4.61 2.00
C PRO A 59 -10.23 3.25 1.71
N HIS A 60 -10.31 2.75 0.47
CA HIS A 60 -9.89 1.38 0.13
C HIS A 60 -8.50 1.42 -0.49
N PHE A 61 -7.49 1.44 0.38
CA PHE A 61 -6.08 1.37 0.01
C PHE A 61 -5.31 0.58 1.07
N PHE A 62 -4.12 0.11 0.70
CA PHE A 62 -3.28 -0.72 1.55
C PHE A 62 -1.97 0.03 1.86
N VAL A 63 -1.66 0.19 3.15
CA VAL A 63 -0.38 0.74 3.59
C VAL A 63 0.43 -0.36 4.26
N LYS A 64 1.69 -0.53 3.82
CA LYS A 64 2.60 -1.54 4.38
C LYS A 64 3.98 -0.95 4.65
N TYR A 65 4.47 -1.16 5.87
CA TYR A 65 5.87 -0.89 6.18
C TYR A 65 6.76 -1.96 5.55
N CYS A 66 7.76 -1.52 4.79
CA CYS A 66 8.71 -2.36 4.08
C CYS A 66 9.96 -2.58 4.95
N GLN A 67 10.16 -3.81 5.43
CA GLN A 67 11.22 -4.23 6.35
C GLN A 67 11.94 -5.49 5.88
#